data_AF-A0A969S4U3-F1
#
_entry.id   AF-A0A969S4U3-F1
#
_cell.length_a   1.000
_cell.length_b   1.000
_cell.length_c   1.000
_cell.angle_alpha   90.00
_cell.angle_beta   90.00
_cell.angle_gamma   90.00
#
_symmetry.space_group_name_H-M   'P 1'
#
loop_
_entity.id
_entity.type
_entity.pdbx_description
1 polymer ?
#
loop_
_entity_poly.entity_id
_entity_poly.type
_entity_poly.pdbx_seq_one_letter_code
_entity_poly.pdbx_strand_id
1 'polypeptide(L)'
;MKASTWKSDYRNVFSQLPADAELTPELLRGLVESKRANTMQRKRFAQSLGQLGRFAGLEVDFSELRGSYSAKAVNPRDLPSDAAIVAAWESIKTPGWRWVFGMMATYGLRNCECFFLDLEAWAGEGHQLHIFAAKTEAHDSWPFHPEWVERFALKDVQLPFSQSYPNAEDYGRRVSNEAYKHWPFSAYNLRHGWAVRTLLYGLPDSVSARMMGHSVKVHQDTYQHWLGKAHSQAAVDRVLGRAIALNHQPSDAPLFPSIPVPL
;
A
#
# COMPACT_ATOMS: atom_id res chain seq x y z
N MET A 1 -0.81 -11.62 22.18
CA MET A 1 -1.02 -10.31 21.51
C MET A 1 0.33 -9.81 20.97
N LYS A 2 0.42 -9.30 19.73
CA LYS A 2 1.69 -8.76 19.20
C LYS A 2 2.11 -7.50 19.97
N ALA A 3 3.40 -7.32 20.22
CA ALA A 3 3.92 -6.18 21.00
C ALA A 3 3.57 -4.80 20.39
N SER A 4 3.49 -4.71 19.05
CA SER A 4 3.08 -3.50 18.34
C SER A 4 1.60 -3.16 18.55
N THR A 5 0.73 -4.16 18.58
CA THR A 5 -0.70 -4.00 18.89
C THR A 5 -0.90 -3.49 20.31
N TRP A 6 -0.19 -4.05 21.30
CA TRP A 6 -0.23 -3.54 22.68
C TRP A 6 0.19 -2.06 22.75
N LYS A 7 1.31 -1.68 22.14
CA LYS A 7 1.79 -0.29 22.17
C LYS A 7 0.80 0.68 21.49
N SER A 8 0.36 0.36 20.28
CA SER A 8 -0.40 1.29 19.43
C SER A 8 -1.89 1.35 19.75
N ASP A 9 -2.51 0.21 20.04
CA ASP A 9 -3.97 0.11 20.20
C ASP A 9 -4.39 0.17 21.67
N TYR A 10 -3.54 -0.20 22.62
CA TYR A 10 -3.87 -0.23 24.05
C TYR A 10 -3.11 0.82 24.84
N ARG A 11 -1.78 0.76 24.90
CA ARG A 11 -0.96 1.65 25.74
C ARG A 11 -1.20 3.13 25.42
N ASN A 12 -1.21 3.51 24.14
CA ASN A 12 -1.47 4.89 23.71
C ASN A 12 -2.90 5.37 24.03
N VAL A 13 -3.87 4.45 24.12
CA VAL A 13 -5.25 4.77 24.50
C VAL A 13 -5.32 4.95 26.01
N PHE A 14 -4.79 3.99 26.77
CA PHE A 14 -4.82 3.99 28.22
C PHE A 14 -3.98 5.12 28.83
N SER A 15 -2.91 5.55 28.17
CA SER A 15 -2.12 6.71 28.62
C SER A 15 -2.88 8.04 28.56
N GLN A 16 -4.07 8.07 27.94
CA GLN A 16 -4.95 9.24 27.91
C GLN A 16 -6.07 9.15 28.94
N LEU A 17 -6.13 8.08 29.73
CA LEU A 17 -6.99 8.04 30.91
C LEU A 17 -6.39 8.92 32.01
N PRO A 18 -7.21 9.72 32.70
CA PRO A 18 -6.76 10.42 33.90
C PRO A 18 -6.35 9.39 34.97
N ALA A 19 -5.15 9.54 35.52
CA ALA A 19 -4.57 8.57 36.45
C ALA A 19 -5.29 8.55 37.82
N ASP A 20 -5.85 9.68 38.23
CA ASP A 20 -6.42 9.89 39.56
C ASP A 20 -7.95 9.91 39.58
N ALA A 21 -8.60 9.56 38.46
CA ALA A 21 -10.06 9.50 38.39
C ALA A 21 -10.56 8.07 38.48
N GLU A 22 -11.72 7.88 39.10
CA GLU A 22 -12.43 6.61 39.09
C GLU A 22 -12.85 6.26 37.65
N LEU A 23 -12.69 4.98 37.31
CA LEU A 23 -13.07 4.48 35.99
C LEU A 23 -14.59 4.33 35.91
N THR A 24 -15.25 5.23 35.18
CA THR A 24 -16.71 5.17 34.99
C THR A 24 -17.09 4.96 33.52
N PRO A 25 -18.29 4.41 33.23
CA PRO A 25 -18.81 4.32 31.86
C PRO A 25 -18.82 5.67 31.12
N GLU A 26 -19.13 6.75 31.82
CA GLU A 26 -19.22 8.12 31.28
C GLU A 26 -17.85 8.64 30.88
N LEU A 27 -16.83 8.41 31.72
CA LEU A 27 -15.45 8.80 31.43
C LEU A 27 -14.92 8.06 30.20
N LEU A 28 -15.16 6.76 30.13
CA LEU A 28 -14.76 5.93 28.99
C LEU A 28 -15.46 6.39 27.71
N ARG A 29 -16.77 6.61 27.76
CA ARG A 29 -17.56 7.13 26.64
C ARG A 29 -17.04 8.49 26.18
N GLY A 30 -16.81 9.42 27.10
CA GLY A 30 -16.32 10.77 26.79
C GLY A 30 -14.96 10.76 26.09
N LEU A 31 -14.05 9.86 26.48
CA LEU A 31 -12.76 9.69 25.79
C LEU A 31 -12.92 9.14 24.38
N VAL A 32 -13.81 8.19 24.15
CA VAL A 32 -14.16 7.73 22.79
C VAL A 32 -14.72 8.90 21.99
N GLU A 33 -15.66 9.64 22.57
CA GLU A 33 -16.37 10.76 21.94
C GLU A 33 -15.46 11.93 21.57
N SER A 34 -14.39 12.15 22.35
CA SER A 34 -13.36 13.17 22.07
C SER A 34 -12.63 12.97 20.74
N LYS A 35 -12.63 11.75 20.19
CA LYS A 35 -11.95 11.46 18.91
C LYS A 35 -12.92 11.70 17.76
N ARG A 36 -12.44 12.27 16.66
CA ARG A 36 -13.27 12.50 15.47
C ARG A 36 -13.96 11.21 15.01
N ALA A 37 -15.27 11.27 14.78
CA ALA A 37 -16.07 10.15 14.31
C ALA A 37 -15.52 9.55 12.99
N ASN A 38 -15.74 8.25 12.77
CA ASN A 38 -15.34 7.52 11.57
C ASN A 38 -13.83 7.55 11.28
N THR A 39 -12.99 7.56 12.32
CA THR A 39 -11.52 7.46 12.21
C THR A 39 -10.99 6.17 12.80
N MET A 40 -9.81 5.73 12.36
CA MET A 40 -9.11 4.58 12.98
C MET A 40 -8.87 4.81 14.47
N GLN A 41 -8.55 6.05 14.86
CA GLN A 41 -8.31 6.40 16.26
C GLN A 41 -9.59 6.21 17.10
N ARG A 42 -10.74 6.71 16.64
CA ARG A 42 -12.05 6.46 17.28
C ARG A 42 -12.35 4.97 17.42
N LYS A 43 -12.11 4.20 16.36
CA LYS A 43 -12.29 2.74 16.36
C LYS A 43 -11.42 2.02 17.40
N ARG A 44 -10.15 2.41 17.52
CA ARG A 44 -9.21 1.90 18.53
C ARG A 44 -9.67 2.23 19.94
N PHE A 45 -10.04 3.49 20.18
CA PHE A 45 -10.53 3.94 21.49
C PHE A 45 -11.78 3.16 21.91
N ALA A 46 -12.80 3.08 21.05
CA ALA A 46 -14.03 2.33 21.34
C ALA A 46 -13.74 0.85 21.65
N GLN A 47 -12.81 0.23 20.92
CA GLN A 47 -12.44 -1.17 21.15
C GLN A 47 -11.69 -1.37 22.47
N SER A 48 -10.61 -0.63 22.69
CA SER A 48 -9.72 -0.84 23.83
C SER A 48 -10.36 -0.39 25.14
N LEU A 49 -11.08 0.74 25.14
CA LEU A 49 -11.80 1.21 26.32
C LEU A 49 -13.03 0.35 26.63
N GLY A 50 -13.72 -0.17 25.61
CA GLY A 50 -14.82 -1.12 25.82
C GLY A 50 -14.33 -2.44 26.44
N GLN A 51 -13.15 -2.92 26.02
CA GLN A 51 -12.52 -4.08 26.65
C GLN A 51 -12.09 -3.80 28.09
N LEU A 52 -11.51 -2.62 28.35
CA LEU A 52 -11.12 -2.21 29.70
C LEU A 52 -12.32 -2.11 30.64
N GLY A 53 -13.41 -1.46 30.21
CA GLY A 53 -14.61 -1.31 31.03
C GLY A 53 -15.24 -2.67 31.37
N ARG A 54 -15.39 -3.57 30.40
CA ARG A 54 -15.88 -4.94 30.66
C ARG A 54 -14.96 -5.71 31.60
N PHE A 55 -13.64 -5.55 31.47
CA PHE A 55 -12.68 -6.16 32.38
C PHE A 55 -12.83 -5.61 33.81
N ALA A 56 -13.15 -4.33 33.97
CA ALA A 56 -13.43 -3.69 35.24
C ALA A 56 -14.85 -3.97 35.80
N GLY A 57 -15.65 -4.80 35.13
CA GLY A 57 -17.03 -5.10 35.54
C GLY A 57 -18.03 -3.98 35.24
N LEU A 58 -17.69 -3.04 34.35
CA LEU A 58 -18.57 -1.97 33.91
C LEU A 58 -19.44 -2.42 32.72
N GLU A 59 -20.73 -2.10 32.78
CA GLU A 59 -21.66 -2.27 31.67
C GLU A 59 -21.41 -1.21 30.60
N VAL A 60 -20.52 -1.52 29.64
CA VAL A 60 -20.16 -0.62 28.53
C VAL A 60 -20.31 -1.29 27.17
N ASP A 61 -21.03 -0.62 26.27
CA ASP A 61 -21.00 -0.89 24.85
C ASP A 61 -20.71 0.40 24.05
N PHE A 62 -19.62 0.35 23.27
CA PHE A 62 -19.18 1.43 22.39
C PHE A 62 -19.19 1.00 20.92
N SER A 63 -19.86 -0.10 20.59
CA SER A 63 -20.00 -0.65 19.24
C SER A 63 -20.48 0.42 18.24
N GLU A 64 -21.50 1.20 18.61
CA GLU A 64 -22.05 2.30 17.80
C GLU A 64 -21.08 3.48 17.66
N LEU A 65 -20.31 3.78 18.71
CA LEU A 65 -19.35 4.89 18.72
C LEU A 65 -18.12 4.63 17.85
N ARG A 66 -17.90 3.37 17.44
CA ARG A 66 -16.79 2.94 16.59
C ARG A 66 -16.86 3.58 15.20
N GLY A 67 -18.08 3.89 14.74
CA GLY A 67 -18.35 4.50 13.43
C GLY A 67 -18.10 3.56 12.25
N SER A 68 -18.30 4.09 11.04
CA SER A 68 -18.16 3.36 9.76
C SER A 68 -16.74 3.37 9.20
N TYR A 69 -15.71 3.50 10.05
CA TYR A 69 -14.32 3.45 9.60
C TYR A 69 -14.00 2.07 9.01
N SER A 70 -13.98 2.00 7.68
CA SER A 70 -13.27 0.98 6.92
C SER A 70 -11.97 1.61 6.38
N ALA A 71 -10.98 0.77 6.07
CA ALA A 71 -9.95 1.19 5.12
C ALA A 71 -10.69 1.45 3.81
N LYS A 72 -11.13 2.70 3.58
CA LYS A 72 -12.02 3.05 2.47
C LYS A 72 -11.40 2.55 1.16
N ALA A 73 -12.27 2.13 0.23
CA ALA A 73 -11.92 2.10 -1.17
C ALA A 73 -11.38 3.47 -1.57
N VAL A 74 -10.24 3.47 -2.25
CA VAL A 74 -9.56 4.70 -2.67
C VAL A 74 -10.42 5.36 -3.73
N ASN A 75 -10.87 6.59 -3.48
CA ASN A 75 -11.72 7.30 -4.44
C ASN A 75 -10.87 7.68 -5.66
N PRO A 76 -11.32 7.37 -6.89
CA PRO A 76 -10.60 7.72 -8.09
C PRO A 76 -10.19 9.17 -8.27
N ARG A 77 -11.02 10.08 -7.75
CA ARG A 77 -10.77 11.52 -7.86
C ARG A 77 -9.60 12.02 -7.01
N ASP A 78 -9.12 11.20 -6.08
CA ASP A 78 -8.08 11.59 -5.13
C ASP A 78 -6.68 11.16 -5.60
N LEU A 79 -6.56 10.44 -6.74
CA LEU A 79 -5.26 9.98 -7.25
C LEU A 79 -4.63 10.96 -8.24
N PRO A 80 -3.32 11.21 -8.14
CA PRO A 80 -2.61 12.03 -9.11
C PRO A 80 -2.55 11.34 -10.47
N SER A 81 -2.63 12.13 -11.53
CA SER A 81 -2.31 11.66 -12.88
C SER A 81 -0.81 11.39 -13.02
N ASP A 82 -0.42 10.59 -14.01
CA ASP A 82 0.99 10.30 -14.29
C ASP A 82 1.80 11.59 -14.55
N ALA A 83 1.20 12.57 -15.25
CA ALA A 83 1.80 13.90 -15.44
C ALA A 83 1.99 14.66 -14.11
N ALA A 84 1.04 14.56 -13.18
CA ALA A 84 1.16 15.18 -11.86
C ALA A 84 2.22 14.48 -11.00
N ILE A 85 2.34 13.14 -11.08
CA ILE A 85 3.40 12.37 -10.42
C ILE A 85 4.77 12.82 -10.89
N VAL A 86 4.94 12.92 -12.21
CA VAL A 86 6.17 13.39 -12.84
C VAL A 86 6.51 14.82 -12.41
N ALA A 87 5.57 15.76 -12.51
CA ALA A 87 5.81 17.16 -12.12
C ALA A 87 6.14 17.29 -10.63
N ALA A 88 5.48 16.50 -9.78
CA ALA A 88 5.81 16.43 -8.36
C ALA A 88 7.24 15.91 -8.13
N TRP A 89 7.64 14.83 -8.82
CA TRP A 89 9.00 14.29 -8.73
C TRP A 89 10.07 15.33 -9.12
N GLU A 90 9.86 16.08 -10.21
CA GLU A 90 10.76 17.14 -10.68
C GLU A 90 10.88 18.31 -9.67
N SER A 91 9.84 18.53 -8.87
CA SER A 91 9.82 19.57 -7.84
C SER A 91 10.61 19.20 -6.58
N ILE A 92 10.78 17.91 -6.26
CA ILE A 92 11.46 17.46 -5.03
C ILE A 92 12.97 17.73 -5.15
N LYS A 93 13.50 18.56 -4.24
CA LYS A 93 14.91 18.97 -4.27
C LYS A 93 15.84 18.04 -3.47
N THR A 94 15.31 17.35 -2.46
CA THR A 94 16.10 16.44 -1.62
C THR A 94 16.32 15.10 -2.35
N PRO A 95 17.56 14.74 -2.74
CA PRO A 95 17.81 13.58 -3.62
C PRO A 95 17.27 12.27 -3.06
N GLY A 96 17.50 11.99 -1.77
CA GLY A 96 17.02 10.75 -1.14
C GLY A 96 15.50 10.64 -1.11
N TRP A 97 14.78 11.73 -0.84
CA TRP A 97 13.31 11.70 -0.88
C TRP A 97 12.76 11.67 -2.30
N ARG A 98 13.45 12.29 -3.25
CA ARG A 98 13.12 12.22 -4.68
C ARG A 98 13.23 10.77 -5.19
N TRP A 99 14.27 10.05 -4.77
CA TRP A 99 14.43 8.63 -5.07
C TRP A 99 13.34 7.77 -4.44
N VAL A 100 13.05 7.93 -3.14
CA VAL A 100 11.95 7.20 -2.46
C VAL A 100 10.61 7.43 -3.16
N PHE A 101 10.30 8.68 -3.52
CA PHE A 101 9.09 9.01 -4.28
C PHE A 101 9.04 8.25 -5.61
N GLY A 102 10.13 8.30 -6.39
CA GLY A 102 10.22 7.64 -7.68
C GLY A 102 10.07 6.11 -7.58
N MET A 103 10.69 5.49 -6.57
CA MET A 103 10.57 4.06 -6.29
C MET A 103 9.13 3.67 -5.96
N MET A 104 8.46 4.41 -5.06
CA MET A 104 7.05 4.15 -4.74
C MET A 104 6.13 4.31 -5.95
N ALA A 105 6.34 5.35 -6.75
CA ALA A 105 5.56 5.61 -7.95
C ALA A 105 5.77 4.50 -9.01
N THR A 106 6.99 4.05 -9.19
CA THR A 106 7.34 3.14 -10.29
C THR A 106 7.03 1.68 -9.98
N TYR A 107 7.27 1.25 -8.74
CA TYR A 107 7.16 -0.15 -8.30
C TYR A 107 5.95 -0.43 -7.40
N GLY A 108 5.16 0.59 -7.08
CA GLY A 108 3.97 0.43 -6.25
C GLY A 108 4.30 0.06 -4.80
N LEU A 109 5.50 0.39 -4.31
CA LEU A 109 5.98 0.00 -2.99
C LEU A 109 5.16 0.63 -1.86
N ARG A 110 5.05 -0.06 -0.72
CA ARG A 110 4.66 0.57 0.54
C ARG A 110 5.73 1.57 0.93
N ASN A 111 5.32 2.60 1.65
CA ASN A 111 6.20 3.64 2.16
C ASN A 111 7.44 3.08 2.89
N CYS A 112 7.29 2.03 3.69
CA CYS A 112 8.43 1.39 4.36
C CYS A 112 9.27 0.48 3.47
N GLU A 113 8.73 -0.08 2.39
CA GLU A 113 9.41 -1.10 1.55
C GLU A 113 10.62 -0.52 0.79
N CYS A 114 10.68 0.79 0.56
CA CYS A 114 11.84 1.45 -0.08
C CYS A 114 13.17 1.25 0.66
N PHE A 115 13.14 0.71 1.88
CA PHE A 115 14.31 0.44 2.73
C PHE A 115 14.57 -1.05 2.94
N PHE A 116 13.81 -1.93 2.26
CA PHE A 116 13.92 -3.39 2.35
C PHE A 116 14.01 -3.99 0.95
N LEU A 117 14.94 -3.48 0.14
CA LEU A 117 15.09 -3.83 -1.27
C LEU A 117 16.40 -4.57 -1.51
N ASP A 118 16.38 -5.59 -2.36
CA ASP A 118 17.59 -6.22 -2.88
C ASP A 118 18.16 -5.38 -4.05
N LEU A 119 18.88 -4.32 -3.71
CA LEU A 119 19.42 -3.38 -4.69
C LEU A 119 20.64 -3.95 -5.43
N GLU A 120 21.36 -4.89 -4.82
CA GLU A 120 22.52 -5.55 -5.44
C GLU A 120 22.05 -6.47 -6.58
N ALA A 121 21.08 -7.36 -6.31
CA ALA A 121 20.51 -8.21 -7.35
C ALA A 121 19.78 -7.40 -8.42
N TRP A 122 19.12 -6.30 -8.02
CA TRP A 122 18.40 -5.43 -8.95
C TRP A 122 19.34 -4.65 -9.88
N ALA A 123 20.61 -4.43 -9.53
CA ALA A 123 21.55 -3.67 -10.36
C ALA A 123 21.89 -4.37 -11.71
N GLY A 124 21.58 -5.66 -11.85
CA GLY A 124 21.79 -6.44 -13.08
C GLY A 124 20.81 -6.11 -14.22
N GLU A 125 20.83 -6.95 -15.26
CA GLU A 125 19.94 -6.85 -16.42
C GLU A 125 18.51 -7.23 -16.05
N GLY A 126 17.62 -6.24 -15.98
CA GLY A 126 16.21 -6.45 -15.72
C GLY A 126 15.58 -5.35 -14.87
N HIS A 127 14.25 -5.42 -14.79
CA HIS A 127 13.45 -4.48 -14.02
C HIS A 127 12.74 -5.11 -12.81
N GLN A 128 12.89 -6.41 -12.57
CA GLN A 128 12.32 -7.08 -11.40
C GLN A 128 13.04 -6.62 -10.14
N LEU A 129 12.31 -6.06 -9.19
CA LEU A 129 12.81 -5.64 -7.88
C LEU A 129 12.33 -6.62 -6.82
N HIS A 130 13.25 -7.19 -6.06
CA HIS A 130 12.92 -8.03 -4.90
C HIS A 130 12.78 -7.18 -3.63
N ILE A 131 11.69 -7.39 -2.89
CA ILE A 131 11.38 -6.71 -1.63
C ILE A 131 11.50 -7.74 -0.50
N PHE A 132 12.45 -7.53 0.42
CA PHE A 132 12.60 -8.35 1.61
C PHE A 132 11.42 -8.18 2.57
N ALA A 133 11.20 -9.20 3.39
CA ALA A 133 10.13 -9.19 4.38
C ALA A 133 10.30 -8.01 5.35
N ALA A 134 9.24 -7.22 5.49
CA ALA A 134 9.18 -6.06 6.39
C ALA A 134 7.94 -6.16 7.28
N LYS A 135 6.85 -5.47 6.91
CA LYS A 135 5.52 -5.68 7.52
C LYS A 135 4.74 -6.83 6.87
N THR A 136 5.07 -7.15 5.64
CA THR A 136 4.50 -8.24 4.85
C THR A 136 5.58 -9.23 4.48
N GLU A 137 5.15 -10.39 3.98
CA GLU A 137 6.05 -11.38 3.37
C GLU A 137 6.83 -10.76 2.22
N ALA A 138 7.99 -11.35 1.93
CA ALA A 138 8.82 -10.95 0.80
C ALA A 138 8.06 -11.16 -0.51
N HIS A 139 8.27 -10.27 -1.47
CA HIS A 139 7.60 -10.32 -2.77
C HIS A 139 8.43 -9.60 -3.84
N ASP A 140 8.07 -9.84 -5.10
CA ASP A 140 8.71 -9.20 -6.25
C ASP A 140 7.76 -8.21 -6.90
N SER A 141 8.30 -7.08 -7.37
CA SER A 141 7.56 -6.09 -8.13
C SER A 141 8.28 -5.68 -9.42
N TRP A 142 7.51 -5.21 -10.40
CA TRP A 142 7.99 -4.72 -11.69
C TRP A 142 7.54 -3.27 -11.89
N PRO A 143 8.27 -2.48 -12.69
CA PRO A 143 7.86 -1.12 -12.96
C PRO A 143 6.64 -1.12 -13.87
N PHE A 144 5.70 -0.24 -13.56
CA PHE A 144 4.67 0.17 -14.51
C PHE A 144 5.00 1.60 -14.90
N HIS A 145 5.06 1.87 -16.22
CA HIS A 145 5.97 2.88 -16.79
C HIS A 145 7.45 2.49 -16.60
N PRO A 146 7.96 1.45 -17.30
CA PRO A 146 9.37 1.06 -17.20
C PRO A 146 10.33 2.21 -17.48
N GLU A 147 9.96 3.14 -18.38
CA GLU A 147 10.73 4.33 -18.70
C GLU A 147 10.94 5.29 -17.51
N TRP A 148 10.18 5.12 -16.42
CA TRP A 148 10.39 5.87 -15.18
C TRP A 148 11.64 5.42 -14.42
N VAL A 149 12.13 4.20 -14.67
CA VAL A 149 13.39 3.73 -14.06
C VAL A 149 14.54 4.63 -14.51
N GLU A 150 14.61 4.92 -15.81
CA GLU A 150 15.62 5.82 -16.38
C GLU A 150 15.28 7.28 -16.09
N ARG A 151 14.03 7.70 -16.33
CA ARG A 151 13.60 9.10 -16.14
C ARG A 151 13.86 9.58 -14.71
N PHE A 152 13.56 8.74 -13.72
CA PHE A 152 13.74 9.09 -12.31
C PHE A 152 15.13 8.73 -11.78
N ALA A 153 16.03 8.25 -12.64
CA ALA A 153 17.38 7.80 -12.29
C ALA A 153 17.38 6.80 -11.11
N LEU A 154 16.45 5.83 -11.11
CA LEU A 154 16.23 4.96 -9.94
C LEU A 154 17.41 4.02 -9.66
N LYS A 155 18.23 3.72 -10.66
CA LYS A 155 19.47 2.93 -10.51
C LYS A 155 20.58 3.71 -9.79
N ASP A 156 20.53 5.05 -9.76
CA ASP A 156 21.37 5.87 -8.88
C ASP A 156 20.73 5.90 -7.49
N VAL A 157 21.08 4.91 -6.66
CA VAL A 157 20.47 4.69 -5.34
C VAL A 157 20.79 5.86 -4.41
N GLN A 158 19.75 6.58 -4.00
CA GLN A 158 19.86 7.70 -3.05
C GLN A 158 18.91 7.48 -1.87
N LEU A 159 19.45 7.25 -0.67
CA LEU A 159 18.64 7.13 0.54
C LEU A 159 18.67 8.43 1.35
N PRO A 160 17.53 8.88 1.91
CA PRO A 160 17.44 10.14 2.66
C PRO A 160 18.17 10.10 4.01
N PHE A 161 18.57 8.92 4.48
CA PHE A 161 19.32 8.70 5.71
C PHE A 161 19.99 7.32 5.65
N SER A 162 21.02 7.12 6.48
CA SER A 162 21.61 5.80 6.67
C SER A 162 20.57 4.83 7.22
N GLN A 163 20.53 3.60 6.68
CA GLN A 163 19.65 2.54 7.18
C GLN A 163 20.14 2.08 8.56
N SER A 164 19.75 2.82 9.60
CA SER A 164 20.07 2.51 11.00
C SER A 164 18.81 2.38 11.86
N TYR A 165 17.62 2.49 11.26
CA TYR A 165 16.37 2.51 12.01
C TYR A 165 15.84 1.11 12.31
N PRO A 166 15.25 0.90 13.50
CA PRO A 166 15.11 -0.43 14.07
C PRO A 166 13.93 -1.25 13.50
N ASN A 167 13.00 -0.67 12.73
CA ASN A 167 11.85 -1.39 12.21
C ASN A 167 11.12 -0.66 11.06
N ALA A 168 10.30 -1.41 10.31
CA ALA A 168 9.50 -0.92 9.18
C ALA A 168 8.44 0.14 9.54
N GLU A 169 8.00 0.22 10.80
CA GLU A 169 7.02 1.24 11.22
C GLU A 169 7.65 2.64 11.25
N ASP A 170 8.88 2.75 11.74
CA ASP A 170 9.61 4.01 11.78
C ASP A 170 9.92 4.55 10.38
N TYR A 171 10.36 3.69 9.47
CA TYR A 171 10.56 4.06 8.06
C TYR A 171 9.28 4.57 7.42
N GLY A 172 8.17 3.81 7.56
CA GLY A 172 6.88 4.22 7.01
C GLY A 172 6.41 5.55 7.57
N ARG A 173 6.57 5.79 8.88
CA ARG A 173 6.21 7.06 9.53
C ARG A 173 7.01 8.24 8.97
N ARG A 174 8.33 8.07 8.76
CA ARG A 174 9.19 9.13 8.20
C ARG A 174 8.76 9.51 6.79
N VAL A 175 8.50 8.53 5.93
CA VAL A 175 8.03 8.76 4.56
C VAL A 175 6.66 9.44 4.55
N SER A 176 5.73 8.99 5.41
CA SER A 176 4.41 9.64 5.52
C SER A 176 4.51 11.08 6.02
N ASN A 177 5.42 11.37 6.97
CA ASN A 177 5.65 12.72 7.47
C ASN A 177 6.28 13.61 6.39
N GLU A 178 7.23 13.10 5.62
CA GLU A 178 7.81 13.80 4.49
C GLU A 178 6.74 14.15 3.45
N ALA A 179 5.96 13.14 3.04
CA ALA A 179 4.88 13.32 2.07
C ALA A 179 3.87 14.37 2.51
N TYR A 180 3.45 14.32 3.78
CA TYR A 180 2.51 15.28 4.35
C TYR A 180 3.04 16.72 4.33
N LYS A 181 4.34 16.91 4.58
CA LYS A 181 4.96 18.24 4.66
C LYS A 181 5.34 18.82 3.31
N HIS A 182 5.75 17.97 2.37
CA HIS A 182 6.50 18.41 1.20
C HIS A 182 5.98 17.89 -0.13
N TRP A 183 5.07 16.91 -0.16
CA TRP A 183 4.52 16.38 -1.42
C TRP A 183 3.09 16.89 -1.64
N PRO A 184 2.66 17.06 -2.90
CA PRO A 184 1.30 17.53 -3.21
C PRO A 184 0.22 16.49 -2.89
N PHE A 185 0.59 15.25 -2.58
CA PHE A 185 -0.32 14.17 -2.21
C PHE A 185 0.36 13.16 -1.30
N SER A 186 -0.46 12.28 -0.69
CA SER A 186 0.05 11.28 0.25
C SER A 186 0.94 10.24 -0.43
N ALA A 187 1.88 9.66 0.32
CA ALA A 187 2.72 8.56 -0.17
C ALA A 187 1.88 7.36 -0.64
N TYR A 188 0.72 7.10 -0.02
CA TYR A 188 -0.16 6.01 -0.44
C TYR A 188 -0.84 6.29 -1.78
N ASN A 189 -1.04 7.56 -2.17
CA ASN A 189 -1.60 7.89 -3.48
C ASN A 189 -0.69 7.40 -4.63
N LEU A 190 0.63 7.40 -4.45
CA LEU A 190 1.57 6.82 -5.42
C LEU A 190 1.36 5.32 -5.59
N ARG A 191 1.30 4.59 -4.47
CA ARG A 191 1.05 3.15 -4.46
C ARG A 191 -0.30 2.79 -5.06
N HIS A 192 -1.34 3.57 -4.77
CA HIS A 192 -2.65 3.41 -5.36
C HIS A 192 -2.64 3.72 -6.86
N GLY A 193 -1.93 4.77 -7.29
CA GLY A 193 -1.77 5.11 -8.71
C GLY A 193 -1.07 4.00 -9.49
N TRP A 194 -0.08 3.34 -8.89
CA TRP A 194 0.53 2.14 -9.45
C TRP A 194 -0.47 0.99 -9.62
N ALA A 195 -1.26 0.68 -8.59
CA ALA A 195 -2.26 -0.41 -8.64
C ALA A 195 -3.34 -0.14 -9.70
N VAL A 196 -3.77 1.11 -9.82
CA VAL A 196 -4.72 1.52 -10.86
C VAL A 196 -4.08 1.40 -12.24
N ARG A 197 -2.81 1.76 -12.42
CA ARG A 197 -2.10 1.53 -13.70
C ARG A 197 -2.02 0.06 -14.05
N THR A 198 -1.69 -0.83 -13.11
CA THR A 198 -1.63 -2.27 -13.40
C THR A 198 -2.98 -2.82 -13.81
N LEU A 199 -4.04 -2.36 -13.13
CA LEU A 199 -5.41 -2.65 -13.49
C LEU A 199 -5.71 -2.17 -14.91
N LEU A 200 -5.47 -0.88 -15.20
CA LEU A 200 -5.69 -0.27 -16.53
C LEU A 200 -4.93 -1.01 -17.64
N TYR A 201 -3.72 -1.50 -17.37
CA TYR A 201 -2.92 -2.29 -18.31
C TYR A 201 -3.39 -3.75 -18.43
N GLY A 202 -4.32 -4.17 -17.59
CA GLY A 202 -4.98 -5.49 -17.64
C GLY A 202 -4.15 -6.58 -16.98
N LEU A 203 -3.27 -6.21 -16.04
CA LEU A 203 -2.57 -7.19 -15.23
C LEU A 203 -3.59 -7.90 -14.33
N PRO A 204 -3.61 -9.25 -14.27
CA PRO A 204 -4.55 -9.96 -13.41
C PRO A 204 -4.44 -9.52 -11.94
N ASP A 205 -5.58 -9.35 -11.27
CA ASP A 205 -5.64 -8.94 -9.85
C ASP A 205 -4.77 -9.80 -8.94
N SER A 206 -4.69 -11.11 -9.19
CA SER A 206 -3.86 -12.02 -8.40
C SER A 206 -2.37 -11.71 -8.51
N VAL A 207 -1.91 -11.30 -9.70
CA VAL A 207 -0.53 -10.90 -9.94
C VAL A 207 -0.26 -9.53 -9.31
N SER A 208 -1.14 -8.56 -9.56
CA SER A 208 -1.08 -7.22 -8.94
C SER A 208 -1.09 -7.31 -7.41
N ALA A 209 -1.95 -8.15 -6.82
CA ALA A 209 -2.03 -8.37 -5.39
C ALA A 209 -0.72 -8.94 -4.83
N ARG A 210 -0.16 -9.96 -5.50
CA ARG A 210 1.11 -10.57 -5.10
C ARG A 210 2.26 -9.57 -5.14
N MET A 211 2.37 -8.77 -6.20
CA MET A 211 3.40 -7.72 -6.35
C MET A 211 3.25 -6.57 -5.34
N MET A 212 2.06 -6.42 -4.76
CA MET A 212 1.82 -5.48 -3.68
C MET A 212 1.94 -6.15 -2.29
N GLY A 213 2.24 -7.45 -2.19
CA GLY A 213 2.17 -8.17 -0.92
C GLY A 213 0.78 -8.04 -0.26
N HIS A 214 -0.29 -8.12 -1.05
CA HIS A 214 -1.69 -8.18 -0.60
C HIS A 214 -2.23 -9.60 -0.81
N SER A 215 -3.26 -9.97 -0.04
CA SER A 215 -4.16 -11.02 -0.49
C SER A 215 -5.03 -10.51 -1.64
N VAL A 216 -5.48 -11.41 -2.52
CA VAL A 216 -6.39 -11.08 -3.63
C VAL A 216 -7.62 -10.32 -3.13
N LYS A 217 -8.22 -10.80 -2.03
CA LYS A 217 -9.38 -10.17 -1.41
C LYS A 217 -9.11 -8.72 -1.00
N VAL A 218 -7.99 -8.45 -0.31
CA VAL A 218 -7.64 -7.07 0.11
C VAL A 218 -7.44 -6.17 -1.10
N HIS A 219 -6.80 -6.68 -2.15
CA HIS A 219 -6.59 -5.92 -3.39
C HIS A 219 -7.92 -5.59 -4.07
N GLN A 220 -8.80 -6.58 -4.22
CA GLN A 220 -10.13 -6.40 -4.80
C GLN A 220 -11.00 -5.46 -3.98
N ASP A 221 -11.10 -5.65 -2.65
CA ASP A 221 -11.88 -4.77 -1.78
C ASP A 221 -11.44 -3.29 -1.90
N THR A 222 -10.14 -3.06 -2.17
CA THR A 222 -9.56 -1.71 -2.31
C THR A 222 -9.80 -1.09 -3.69
N TYR A 223 -9.64 -1.88 -4.77
CA TYR A 223 -9.57 -1.36 -6.14
C TYR A 223 -10.73 -1.76 -7.05
N GLN A 224 -11.61 -2.69 -6.67
CA GLN A 224 -12.72 -3.15 -7.51
C GLN A 224 -13.64 -2.02 -7.99
N HIS A 225 -13.77 -0.93 -7.23
CA HIS A 225 -14.57 0.24 -7.64
C HIS A 225 -14.02 0.98 -8.87
N TRP A 226 -12.78 0.70 -9.27
CA TRP A 226 -12.14 1.20 -10.48
C TRP A 226 -12.52 0.39 -11.73
N LEU A 227 -13.10 -0.80 -11.55
CA LEU A 227 -13.62 -1.65 -12.62
C LEU A 227 -14.98 -1.13 -13.10
N GLY A 228 -14.97 0.00 -13.82
CA GLY A 228 -16.16 0.49 -14.53
C GLY A 228 -16.38 -0.24 -15.87
N LYS A 229 -17.55 -0.05 -16.49
CA LYS A 229 -17.91 -0.66 -17.78
C LYS A 229 -16.85 -0.42 -18.88
N ALA A 230 -16.28 0.80 -18.94
CA ALA A 230 -15.23 1.14 -19.89
C ALA A 230 -13.93 0.36 -19.66
N HIS A 231 -13.60 0.07 -18.40
CA HIS A 231 -12.43 -0.73 -18.05
C HIS A 231 -12.64 -2.19 -18.47
N SER A 232 -13.81 -2.76 -18.16
CA SER A 232 -14.17 -4.11 -18.58
C SER A 232 -14.13 -4.25 -20.12
N GLN A 233 -14.64 -3.26 -20.85
CA GLN A 233 -14.58 -3.25 -22.31
C GLN A 233 -13.13 -3.22 -22.82
N ALA A 234 -12.29 -2.33 -22.29
CA ALA A 234 -10.88 -2.24 -22.70
C ALA A 234 -10.08 -3.52 -22.38
N ALA A 235 -10.42 -4.22 -21.29
CA ALA A 235 -9.84 -5.51 -20.95
C ALA A 235 -10.27 -6.60 -21.95
N VAL A 236 -11.56 -6.64 -22.29
CA VAL A 236 -12.10 -7.55 -23.31
C VAL A 236 -11.46 -7.28 -24.67
N ASP A 237 -11.37 -6.02 -25.10
CA ASP A 237 -10.79 -5.63 -26.38
C ASP A 237 -9.32 -6.05 -26.48
N ARG A 238 -8.54 -5.94 -25.39
CA ARG A 238 -7.15 -6.40 -25.33
C ARG A 238 -7.02 -7.91 -25.46
N VAL A 239 -7.87 -8.67 -24.76
CA VAL A 239 -7.86 -10.14 -24.82
C VAL A 239 -8.27 -10.61 -26.22
N LEU A 240 -9.34 -10.06 -26.77
CA LEU A 240 -9.80 -10.38 -28.13
C LEU A 240 -8.76 -9.96 -29.18
N GLY A 241 -8.15 -8.78 -29.05
CA GLY A 241 -7.09 -8.32 -29.94
C GLY A 241 -5.87 -9.23 -29.92
N ARG A 242 -5.45 -9.70 -28.73
CA ARG A 242 -4.34 -10.66 -28.60
C ARG A 242 -4.70 -12.03 -29.19
N ALA A 243 -5.92 -12.51 -28.98
CA ALA A 243 -6.39 -13.77 -29.56
C ALA A 243 -6.43 -13.71 -31.10
N ILE A 244 -6.88 -12.59 -31.67
CA ILE A 244 -6.85 -12.34 -33.12
C ILE A 244 -5.41 -12.31 -33.64
N ALA A 245 -4.50 -11.62 -32.96
CA ALA A 245 -3.09 -11.55 -33.34
C ALA A 245 -2.38 -12.92 -33.29
N LEU A 246 -2.71 -13.75 -32.29
CA LEU A 246 -2.21 -15.13 -32.19
C LEU A 246 -2.76 -16.03 -33.30
N ASN A 247 -4.04 -15.84 -33.69
CA ASN A 247 -4.68 -16.59 -34.77
C ASN A 247 -4.28 -16.11 -36.18
N HIS A 248 -3.61 -14.96 -36.31
CA HIS A 248 -3.09 -14.42 -37.59
C HIS A 248 -1.57 -14.61 -37.75
N GLN A 249 -0.89 -15.27 -36.82
CA GLN A 249 0.47 -15.74 -37.05
C GLN A 249 0.43 -16.98 -37.97
N PRO A 250 1.20 -17.03 -39.07
CA PRO A 250 1.25 -18.21 -39.91
C PRO A 250 1.70 -19.42 -39.09
N SER A 251 0.89 -20.47 -39.14
CA SER A 251 1.02 -21.73 -38.44
C SER A 251 2.26 -22.50 -38.92
N ASP A 252 3.43 -22.24 -38.35
CA ASP A 252 4.63 -23.10 -38.53
C ASP A 252 5.47 -23.26 -37.24
N ALA A 253 4.82 -23.31 -36.07
CA ALA A 253 5.46 -23.82 -34.87
C ALA A 253 4.45 -24.52 -33.94
N PRO A 254 4.70 -25.76 -33.49
CA PRO A 254 3.81 -26.42 -32.55
C PRO A 254 3.76 -25.64 -31.22
N LEU A 255 2.55 -25.47 -30.70
CA LEU A 255 2.23 -24.70 -29.48
C LEU A 255 2.86 -25.27 -28.18
N PHE A 256 3.53 -26.42 -28.25
CA PHE A 256 4.20 -27.03 -27.11
C PHE A 256 5.52 -27.68 -27.55
N PRO A 257 6.65 -27.47 -26.83
CA PRO A 257 7.85 -28.25 -27.06
C PRO A 257 7.59 -29.71 -26.68
N SER A 258 7.90 -30.63 -27.59
CA SER A 258 7.82 -32.08 -27.36
C SER A 258 8.67 -32.44 -26.13
N ILE A 259 8.04 -32.98 -25.09
CA ILE A 259 8.75 -33.54 -23.95
C ILE A 259 9.39 -34.86 -24.43
N PRO A 260 10.73 -35.03 -24.34
CA PRO A 260 11.35 -36.30 -24.70
C PRO A 260 10.96 -37.36 -23.66
N VAL A 261 10.42 -38.48 -24.14
CA VAL A 261 10.19 -39.68 -23.32
C VAL A 261 11.55 -40.36 -23.12
N PRO A 262 12.00 -40.61 -21.88
CA PRO A 262 13.22 -41.37 -21.64
C PRO A 262 12.98 -42.85 -21.97
N LEU A 263 13.98 -43.47 -22.62
CA LEU A 263 14.10 -44.92 -22.76
C LEU A 263 14.55 -45.57 -21.44
#